data_AF-A0AA43DGK7-F1
#
_entry.id   AF-A0AA43DGK7-F1
#
_cell.length_a   1.000
_cell.length_b   1.000
_cell.length_c   1.000
_cell.angle_alpha   90.00
_cell.angle_beta   90.00
_cell.angle_gamma   90.00
#
_symmetry.space_group_name_H-M   'P 1'
#
loop_
_entity.id
_entity.type
_entity.pdbx_description
1 polymer ?
#
loop_
_entity_poly.entity_id
_entity_poly.type
_entity_poly.pdbx_seq_one_letter_code
_entity_poly.pdbx_strand_id
1 'polypeptide(L)'
;MEAKPGTKAGDELDVLTTLVEAYEAKHYAICPPDPIDAITFRMDQLGMTRKDLEMMLGGRGRVSEILTRKRNLSLEMIRRLHRELHIPLESLIGIAA
;
A
#
# COMPACT_ATOMS: atom_id res chain seq x y z
N MET A 1 -11.29 -16.93 -23.34
CA MET A 1 -9.84 -17.12 -23.31
C MET A 1 -9.54 -17.98 -22.11
N GLU A 2 -9.46 -19.29 -22.28
CA GLU A 2 -8.93 -20.19 -21.24
C GLU A 2 -8.14 -21.27 -21.97
N ALA A 3 -6.83 -21.30 -21.74
CA ALA A 3 -6.00 -22.42 -22.17
C ALA A 3 -6.08 -23.49 -21.09
N LYS A 4 -6.39 -24.73 -21.48
CA LYS A 4 -6.62 -25.81 -20.51
C LYS A 4 -5.28 -26.37 -20.01
N PRO A 5 -5.12 -26.65 -18.71
CA PRO A 5 -3.94 -27.31 -18.18
C PRO A 5 -3.65 -28.65 -18.89
N GLY A 6 -2.38 -28.96 -19.10
CA GLY A 6 -1.95 -30.21 -19.77
C GLY A 6 -2.19 -30.24 -21.29
N THR A 7 -2.45 -29.07 -21.90
CA THR A 7 -2.48 -28.91 -23.37
C THR A 7 -1.33 -28.02 -23.80
N LYS A 8 -0.88 -28.13 -25.06
CA LYS A 8 0.18 -27.25 -25.59
C LYS A 8 -0.09 -25.76 -25.39
N ALA A 9 -1.35 -25.34 -25.52
CA ALA A 9 -1.74 -23.96 -25.30
C ALA A 9 -1.67 -23.56 -23.81
N GLY A 10 -1.94 -24.50 -22.89
CA GLY A 10 -1.76 -24.31 -21.46
C GLY A 10 -0.28 -24.20 -21.11
N ASP A 11 0.55 -25.10 -21.63
CA ASP A 11 2.00 -25.06 -21.43
C ASP A 11 2.61 -23.75 -21.97
N GLU A 12 2.14 -23.28 -23.13
CA GLU A 12 2.54 -21.99 -23.69
C GLU A 12 2.10 -20.81 -22.80
N LEU A 13 0.88 -20.85 -22.26
CA LEU A 13 0.39 -19.82 -21.34
C LEU A 13 1.22 -19.80 -20.05
N ASP A 14 1.58 -20.95 -19.50
CA ASP A 14 2.38 -21.05 -18.28
C ASP A 14 3.78 -20.44 -18.50
N VAL A 15 4.41 -20.75 -19.64
CA VAL A 15 5.70 -20.16 -20.03
C VAL A 15 5.58 -18.64 -20.19
N LEU A 16 4.57 -18.16 -20.92
CA LEU A 16 4.37 -16.72 -21.13
C LEU A 16 4.11 -15.98 -19.81
N THR A 17 3.30 -16.57 -18.92
CA THR A 17 3.00 -16.01 -17.60
C THR A 17 4.29 -15.89 -16.78
N THR A 18 5.10 -16.94 -16.76
CA THR A 18 6.39 -16.94 -16.06
C THR A 18 7.33 -15.84 -16.59
N LEU A 19 7.36 -15.63 -17.92
CA LEU A 19 8.17 -14.58 -18.54
C LEU A 19 7.68 -13.18 -18.19
N VAL A 20 6.35 -12.98 -18.16
CA VAL A 20 5.74 -11.71 -17.73
C VAL A 20 6.08 -11.43 -16.27
N GLU A 21 5.88 -12.39 -15.37
CA GLU A 21 6.22 -12.24 -13.95
C GLU A 21 7.71 -11.91 -13.75
N ALA A 22 8.61 -12.60 -14.45
CA ALA A 22 10.05 -12.33 -14.37
C ALA A 22 10.42 -10.93 -14.90
N TYR A 23 9.74 -10.48 -15.95
CA TYR A 23 9.93 -9.13 -16.50
C TYR A 23 9.39 -8.06 -15.55
N GLU A 24 8.19 -8.24 -15.01
CA GLU A 24 7.57 -7.34 -14.03
C GLU A 24 8.38 -7.26 -12.74
N ALA A 25 8.84 -8.39 -12.20
CA ALA A 25 9.70 -8.39 -11.01
C ALA A 25 11.00 -7.59 -11.23
N LYS A 26 11.56 -7.63 -12.44
CA LYS A 26 12.80 -6.91 -12.80
C LYS A 26 12.57 -5.43 -13.10
N HIS A 27 11.47 -5.08 -13.75
CA HIS A 27 11.24 -3.74 -14.32
C HIS A 27 10.16 -2.93 -13.61
N TYR A 28 9.22 -3.59 -12.93
CA TYR A 28 8.03 -3.03 -12.27
C TYR A 28 7.83 -3.68 -10.89
N ALA A 29 8.86 -3.60 -10.03
CA ALA A 29 8.77 -4.15 -8.68
C ALA A 29 7.52 -3.58 -7.96
N ILE A 30 6.73 -4.47 -7.35
CA ILE A 30 5.62 -4.08 -6.48
C ILE A 30 6.24 -3.52 -5.21
N CYS A 31 6.50 -2.21 -5.21
CA CYS A 31 6.91 -1.51 -4.01
C CYS A 31 5.78 -1.62 -2.98
N PRO A 32 6.09 -1.82 -1.69
CA PRO A 32 5.09 -1.67 -0.67
C PRO A 32 4.45 -0.27 -0.78
N PRO A 33 3.14 -0.16 -0.50
CA PRO A 33 2.44 1.09 -0.64
C PRO A 33 3.14 2.16 0.21
N ASP A 34 3.26 3.37 -0.34
CA ASP A 34 3.67 4.52 0.44
C ASP A 34 2.73 4.63 1.66
N PRO A 35 3.25 4.90 2.87
CA PRO A 35 2.43 4.96 4.08
C PRO A 35 1.22 5.88 3.98
N ILE A 36 1.32 6.98 3.21
CA ILE A 36 0.22 7.91 2.99
C ILE A 36 -0.84 7.30 2.09
N ASP A 37 -0.43 6.52 1.08
CA ASP A 37 -1.37 5.82 0.20
C ASP A 37 -2.11 4.72 0.98
N ALA A 38 -1.42 3.99 1.86
CA ALA A 38 -2.06 3.02 2.76
C ALA A 38 -3.10 3.67 3.69
N ILE A 39 -2.78 4.84 4.26
CA ILE A 39 -3.71 5.61 5.10
C ILE A 39 -4.90 6.09 4.27
N THR A 40 -4.66 6.68 3.11
CA THR A 40 -5.72 7.24 2.25
C THR A 40 -6.66 6.16 1.75
N PHE A 41 -6.10 5.01 1.32
CA PHE A 41 -6.87 3.85 0.93
C PHE A 41 -7.75 3.34 2.07
N ARG A 42 -7.19 3.26 3.29
CA ARG A 42 -7.96 2.83 4.45
C ARG A 42 -9.07 3.82 4.84
N MET A 43 -8.80 5.12 4.70
CA MET A 43 -9.82 6.15 4.91
C MET A 43 -10.98 6.00 3.93
N ASP A 44 -10.69 5.77 2.65
CA ASP A 44 -11.72 5.60 1.62
C ASP A 44 -12.61 4.39 1.91
N GLN A 45 -12.00 3.25 2.27
CA GLN A 45 -12.74 2.05 2.68
C GLN A 45 -13.68 2.26 3.87
N LEU A 46 -13.29 3.14 4.80
CA LEU A 46 -14.04 3.42 6.03
C LEU A 46 -14.93 4.68 5.91
N GLY A 47 -14.94 5.35 4.76
CA GLY A 47 -15.66 6.62 4.58
C GLY A 47 -15.16 7.74 5.49
N MET A 48 -13.90 7.68 5.93
CA MET A 48 -13.33 8.63 6.89
C MET A 48 -12.92 9.94 6.24
N THR A 49 -13.06 11.02 7.00
CA THR A 49 -12.61 12.36 6.60
C THR A 49 -11.25 12.69 7.21
N ARG A 50 -10.58 13.72 6.67
CA ARG A 50 -9.31 14.22 7.23
C ARG A 50 -9.43 14.70 8.68
N LYS A 51 -10.63 15.11 9.10
CA LYS A 51 -10.89 15.54 10.47
C LYS A 51 -10.80 14.37 11.45
N ASP A 52 -11.21 13.18 11.00
CA ASP A 52 -11.19 11.97 11.83
C ASP A 52 -9.75 11.48 12.09
N LEU A 53 -8.80 11.83 11.22
CA LEU A 53 -7.37 11.57 11.45
C LEU A 53 -6.75 12.41 12.56
N GLU A 54 -7.40 13.51 13.00
CA GLU A 54 -6.81 14.41 13.98
C GLU A 54 -6.57 13.73 15.33
N MET A 55 -7.39 12.74 15.69
CA MET A 55 -7.22 11.98 16.93
C MET A 55 -5.96 11.09 16.94
N MET A 56 -5.50 10.67 15.76
CA MET A 56 -4.34 9.80 15.60
C MET A 56 -3.07 10.58 15.28
N LEU A 57 -3.17 11.62 14.46
CA LEU A 57 -2.03 12.37 13.94
C LEU A 57 -1.83 13.73 14.64
N GLY A 58 -2.84 14.26 15.32
CA GLY A 58 -2.85 15.60 15.92
C GLY A 58 -3.59 16.63 15.06
N GLY A 59 -3.44 17.92 15.37
CA GLY A 59 -4.28 18.97 14.75
C GLY A 59 -4.19 19.06 13.21
N ARG A 60 -5.23 19.67 12.62
CA ARG A 60 -5.42 19.85 11.15
C ARG A 60 -4.16 20.14 10.32
N GLY A 61 -3.32 21.07 10.78
CA GLY A 61 -2.10 21.44 10.06
C GLY A 61 -1.15 20.25 9.88
N ARG A 62 -0.99 19.44 10.93
CA ARG A 62 -0.13 18.27 10.91
C ARG A 62 -0.70 17.16 10.04
N VAL A 63 -2.02 16.92 10.10
CA VAL A 63 -2.70 15.98 9.20
C VAL A 63 -2.44 16.36 7.75
N SER A 64 -2.59 17.64 7.41
CA SER A 64 -2.34 18.13 6.05
C SER A 64 -0.88 17.95 5.63
N GLU A 65 0.08 18.29 6.51
CA GLU A 65 1.51 18.12 6.23
C GLU A 65 1.88 16.65 5.97
N ILE A 66 1.32 15.72 6.76
CA ILE A 66 1.56 14.29 6.62
C ILE A 66 0.95 13.78 5.31
N LEU A 67 -0.33 14.07 5.04
CA LEU A 67 -1.00 13.65 3.80
C LEU A 67 -0.38 14.26 2.53
N THR A 68 0.34 15.38 2.67
CA THR A 68 1.07 16.02 1.57
C THR A 68 2.56 15.67 1.55
N ARG A 69 3.01 14.71 2.37
CA ARG A 69 4.41 14.24 2.48
C ARG A 69 5.42 15.33 2.89
N LYS A 70 4.94 16.46 3.39
CA LYS A 70 5.80 17.53 3.95
C LYS A 70 6.37 17.15 5.30
N ARG A 71 5.76 16.17 5.98
CA ARG A 71 6.18 15.68 7.29
C ARG A 71 6.04 14.17 7.38
N ASN A 72 7.08 13.52 7.90
CA ASN A 72 7.09 12.08 8.14
C ASN A 72 6.25 11.70 9.36
N LEU A 73 5.70 10.48 9.35
CA LEU A 73 5.03 9.88 10.50
C LEU A 73 6.05 9.62 11.63
N SER A 74 5.65 9.88 12.88
CA SER A 74 6.41 9.43 14.04
C SER A 74 6.07 7.98 14.37
N LEU A 75 6.96 7.28 15.08
CA LEU A 75 6.70 5.91 15.55
C LEU A 75 5.44 5.81 16.42
N GLU A 76 5.14 6.85 17.20
CA GLU A 76 3.92 6.91 17.98
C GLU A 76 2.67 7.00 17.10
N MET A 77 2.71 7.82 16.04
CA MET A 77 1.62 7.93 15.06
C MET A 77 1.40 6.61 14.32
N ILE A 78 2.48 5.95 13.88
CA ILE A 78 2.42 4.62 13.24
C ILE A 78 1.70 3.62 14.15
N ARG A 79 2.09 3.55 15.42
CA ARG A 79 1.46 2.65 16.39
C ARG A 79 -0.02 2.98 16.62
N ARG A 80 -0.39 4.26 16.64
CA ARG A 80 -1.80 4.69 16.76
C ARG A 80 -2.60 4.29 15.52
N LEU A 81 -2.12 4.62 14.32
CA LEU A 81 -2.77 4.24 13.06
C LEU A 81 -2.97 2.73 12.94
N HIS A 82 -1.97 1.94 13.34
CA HIS A 82 -2.09 0.49 13.35
C HIS A 82 -3.22 0.00 14.27
N ARG A 83 -3.31 0.53 15.50
CA ARG A 83 -4.35 0.12 16.45
C ARG A 83 -5.75 0.57 16.05
N GLU A 84 -5.90 1.82 15.62
CA GLU A 84 -7.21 2.40 15.35
C GLU A 84 -7.73 1.98 13.96
N LEU A 85 -6.88 2.03 12.93
CA LEU A 85 -7.27 1.78 11.55
C LEU A 85 -6.98 0.36 11.08
N HIS A 86 -6.30 -0.45 11.90
CA HIS A 86 -5.92 -1.83 11.58
C HIS A 86 -5.05 -1.93 10.32
N ILE A 87 -4.26 -0.89 10.04
CA ILE A 87 -3.31 -0.87 8.92
C ILE A 87 -2.07 -1.66 9.33
N PRO A 88 -1.59 -2.64 8.55
CA PRO A 88 -0.36 -3.38 8.86
C PRO A 88 0.83 -2.44 9.07
N LEU A 89 1.67 -2.73 10.08
CA LEU A 89 2.85 -1.90 10.40
C LEU A 89 3.81 -1.79 9.22
N GLU A 90 3.99 -2.87 8.46
CA GLU A 90 4.82 -2.94 7.26
C GLU A 90 4.39 -1.89 6.21
N SER A 91 3.08 -1.65 6.08
CA SER A 91 2.54 -0.64 5.18
C SER A 91 2.73 0.79 5.68
N LEU A 92 3.05 1.00 6.97
CA LEU A 92 3.19 2.33 7.58
C LEU A 92 4.64 2.77 7.79
N ILE A 93 5.58 1.83 7.84
CA ILE A 93 7.00 2.11 8.09
C ILE A 93 7.69 2.51 6.78
N GLY A 94 7.18 2.05 5.62
CA GLY A 94 7.87 2.15 4.35
C GLY A 94 9.17 1.34 4.35
N ILE A 95 9.72 1.03 3.18
CA ILE A 95 11.09 0.53 3.12
C ILE A 95 11.98 1.77 3.26
N ALA A 96 12.73 1.85 4.36
CA ALA A 96 13.84 2.78 4.45
C ALA A 96 14.82 2.44 3.31
N ALA A 97 14.91 3.34 2.33
CA ALA A 97 15.98 3.30 1.33
C ALA A 97 17.31 3.73 1.97
#